data_AF-A0A5C0SFU4-F1
#
_entry.id   AF-A0A5C0SFU4-F1
#
_cell.length_a   1.000
_cell.length_b   1.000
_cell.length_c   1.000
_cell.angle_alpha   90.00
_cell.angle_beta   90.00
_cell.angle_gamma   90.00
#
_symmetry.space_group_name_H-M   'P 1'
#
loop_
_entity.id
_entity.type
_entity.pdbx_description
1 polymer ?
#
loop_
_entity_poly.entity_id
_entity_poly.type
_entity_poly.pdbx_seq_one_letter_code
_entity_poly.pdbx_strand_id
1 'polypeptide(L)'
;MYPYPYYDYMGYCESEAEKMYPEVCKDLNPYIEKICAREDHIYNSKMYPFPKKETVEEMVDEIYEMYIKDNMYRSPDGGYGHRGLFKSLIWILLLGKLLGRRRRRRPGYGYPGYGYPGYGYPGGDYPGYGY
;
A
#
# COMPACT_ATOMS: atom_id res chain seq x y z
N MET A 1 18.02 -26.10 10.56
CA MET A 1 17.92 -26.15 9.08
C MET A 1 17.49 -24.77 8.63
N TYR A 2 18.39 -24.02 7.98
CA TYR A 2 18.32 -22.57 7.86
C TYR A 2 17.24 -22.10 6.84
N PRO A 3 16.25 -21.29 7.24
CA PRO A 3 15.31 -20.63 6.32
C PRO A 3 15.91 -19.36 5.67
N TYR A 4 17.16 -19.03 5.98
CA TYR A 4 17.85 -17.82 5.53
C TYR A 4 18.00 -17.63 4.01
N PRO A 5 18.29 -18.65 3.17
CA PRO A 5 18.49 -18.42 1.74
C PRO A 5 17.19 -18.09 0.99
N TYR A 6 16.02 -18.42 1.55
CA TYR A 6 14.73 -18.17 0.91
C TYR A 6 14.31 -16.71 0.99
N TYR A 7 14.44 -16.07 2.16
CA TYR A 7 14.09 -14.66 2.32
C TYR A 7 14.98 -13.74 1.49
N ASP A 8 16.27 -14.07 1.39
CA ASP A 8 17.24 -13.32 0.58
C ASP A 8 16.92 -13.45 -0.92
N TYR A 9 16.58 -14.67 -1.37
CA TYR A 9 16.14 -14.91 -2.75
C TYR A 9 14.83 -14.20 -3.10
N MET A 10 13.84 -14.22 -2.21
CA MET A 10 12.56 -13.52 -2.44
C MET A 10 12.78 -12.00 -2.50
N GLY A 11 13.63 -11.44 -1.63
CA GLY A 11 13.99 -10.02 -1.68
C GLY A 11 14.71 -9.63 -2.98
N TYR A 12 15.59 -10.49 -3.49
CA TYR A 12 16.22 -10.30 -4.80
C TYR A 12 15.17 -10.27 -5.93
N CYS A 13 14.26 -11.25 -5.96
CA CYS A 13 13.19 -11.30 -6.96
C CYS A 13 12.29 -10.06 -6.93
N GLU A 14 11.96 -9.56 -5.73
CA GLU A 14 11.18 -8.32 -5.56
C GLU A 14 11.94 -7.10 -6.11
N SER A 15 13.24 -6.97 -5.79
CA SER A 15 14.06 -5.87 -6.29
C SER A 15 14.20 -5.88 -7.82
N GLU A 16 14.38 -7.05 -8.42
CA GLU A 16 14.42 -7.19 -9.88
C GLU A 16 13.09 -6.82 -10.53
N ALA A 17 11.96 -7.22 -9.93
CA ALA A 17 10.64 -6.84 -10.40
C ALA A 17 10.39 -5.32 -10.28
N GLU A 18 10.86 -4.68 -9.20
CA GLU A 18 10.76 -3.22 -9.02
C GLU A 18 11.50 -2.45 -10.13
N LYS A 19 12.62 -2.95 -10.61
CA LYS A 19 13.38 -2.34 -11.71
C LYS A 19 12.59 -2.34 -13.02
N MET A 20 11.75 -3.35 -13.25
CA MET A 20 10.92 -3.49 -14.46
C MET A 20 9.74 -2.51 -14.52
N TYR A 21 9.42 -1.79 -13.42
CA TYR A 21 8.36 -0.80 -13.46
C TYR A 21 8.66 0.32 -14.47
N PRO A 22 7.68 0.75 -15.27
CA PRO A 22 7.83 1.94 -16.11
C PRO A 22 8.20 3.17 -15.26
N GLU A 23 9.08 4.04 -15.79
CA GLU A 23 9.57 5.22 -15.07
C GLU A 23 8.45 6.14 -14.59
N VAL A 24 7.39 6.30 -15.39
CA VAL A 24 6.20 7.08 -15.02
C VAL A 24 5.55 6.57 -13.71
N CYS A 25 5.53 5.25 -13.51
CA CYS A 25 4.98 4.65 -12.29
C CYS A 25 5.90 4.89 -11.09
N LYS A 26 7.23 4.83 -11.30
CA LYS A 26 8.24 5.13 -10.26
C LYS A 26 8.14 6.59 -9.84
N ASP A 27 8.00 7.50 -10.79
CA ASP A 27 7.86 8.94 -10.55
C ASP A 27 6.55 9.28 -9.82
N LEU A 28 5.44 8.58 -10.11
CA LEU A 28 4.16 8.81 -9.45
C LEU A 28 4.08 8.25 -8.03
N ASN A 29 4.80 7.16 -7.75
CA ASN A 29 4.77 6.46 -6.46
C ASN A 29 4.95 7.38 -5.23
N PRO A 30 5.92 8.31 -5.16
CA PRO A 30 6.09 9.17 -3.98
C PRO A 30 4.85 10.03 -3.69
N TYR A 31 4.18 10.54 -4.72
CA TYR A 31 2.95 11.34 -4.58
C TYR A 31 1.80 10.48 -4.04
N ILE A 32 1.65 9.27 -4.59
CA ILE A 32 0.63 8.31 -4.14
C ILE A 32 0.88 7.92 -2.68
N GLU A 33 2.13 7.66 -2.30
CA GLU A 33 2.48 7.28 -0.93
C GLU A 33 2.23 8.40 0.07
N LYS A 34 2.55 9.65 -0.30
CA LYS A 34 2.26 10.84 0.50
C LYS A 34 0.77 10.97 0.80
N ILE A 35 -0.07 10.85 -0.22
CA ILE A 35 -1.53 10.93 -0.07
C ILE A 35 -2.07 9.75 0.74
N CYS A 36 -1.61 8.53 0.46
CA CYS A 36 -2.04 7.37 1.24
C CYS A 36 -1.58 7.47 2.70
N ALA A 37 -0.38 8.00 2.98
CA ALA A 37 0.10 8.19 4.36
C ALA A 37 -0.73 9.23 5.11
N ARG A 38 -1.17 10.30 4.41
CA ARG A 38 -2.00 11.35 4.99
C ARG A 38 -3.45 10.91 5.21
N GLU A 39 -4.06 10.23 4.24
CA GLU A 39 -5.49 9.96 4.27
C GLU A 39 -5.86 8.58 4.85
N ASP A 40 -5.07 7.52 4.59
CA ASP A 40 -5.41 6.13 4.93
C ASP A 40 -5.02 5.75 6.38
N HIS A 41 -5.62 6.44 7.35
CA HIS A 41 -5.46 6.21 8.79
C HIS A 41 -6.80 5.97 9.52
N ILE A 42 -6.74 5.32 10.69
CA ILE A 42 -7.92 4.82 11.42
C ILE A 42 -8.91 5.94 11.80
N TYR A 43 -8.42 7.15 12.06
CA TYR A 43 -9.24 8.30 12.42
C TYR A 43 -9.95 8.98 11.23
N ASN A 44 -9.66 8.60 9.98
CA ASN A 44 -10.30 9.17 8.80
C ASN A 44 -11.53 8.33 8.44
N SER A 45 -12.70 8.75 8.92
CA SER A 45 -13.96 8.05 8.68
C SER A 45 -14.33 7.97 7.19
N LYS A 46 -13.88 8.91 6.35
CA LYS A 46 -14.10 8.88 4.90
C LYS A 46 -13.38 7.71 4.21
N MET A 47 -12.33 7.20 4.84
CA MET A 47 -11.49 6.13 4.32
C MET A 47 -11.89 4.75 4.85
N TYR A 48 -12.72 4.65 5.89
CA TYR A 48 -13.09 3.38 6.51
C TYR A 48 -14.57 3.04 6.27
N PRO A 49 -14.93 1.79 5.87
CA PRO A 49 -14.09 0.61 5.62
C PRO A 49 -13.44 0.58 4.23
N PHE A 50 -13.83 1.48 3.32
CA PHE A 50 -13.19 1.78 2.03
C PHE A 50 -13.69 3.15 1.53
N PRO A 51 -12.86 3.99 0.88
CA PRO A 51 -13.31 5.27 0.36
C PRO A 51 -14.39 5.13 -0.71
N LYS A 52 -15.27 6.13 -0.79
CA LYS A 52 -16.21 6.28 -1.90
C LYS A 52 -15.47 6.69 -3.17
N LYS A 53 -16.08 6.44 -4.33
CA LYS A 53 -15.52 6.81 -5.64
C LYS A 53 -15.13 8.29 -5.71
N GLU A 54 -16.00 9.18 -5.24
CA GLU A 54 -15.76 10.64 -5.20
C GLU A 54 -14.50 10.99 -4.42
N THR A 55 -14.29 10.37 -3.25
CA THR A 55 -13.07 10.57 -2.45
C THR A 55 -11.82 10.08 -3.19
N VAL A 56 -11.92 8.99 -3.95
CA VAL A 56 -10.80 8.51 -4.78
C VAL A 56 -10.55 9.46 -5.95
N GLU A 57 -11.59 10.01 -6.58
CA GLU A 57 -11.48 11.06 -7.61
C GLU A 57 -10.73 12.28 -7.09
N GLU A 58 -11.13 12.80 -5.93
CA GLU A 58 -10.45 13.93 -5.26
C GLU A 58 -8.97 13.63 -5.01
N MET A 59 -8.64 12.44 -4.51
CA MET A 59 -7.25 12.03 -4.28
C MET A 59 -6.45 11.92 -5.58
N VAL A 60 -7.05 11.39 -6.66
CA VAL A 60 -6.39 11.29 -7.97
C VAL A 60 -6.11 12.67 -8.55
N ASP A 61 -7.07 13.59 -8.43
CA ASP A 61 -6.90 14.96 -8.87
C ASP A 61 -5.79 15.66 -8.08
N GLU A 62 -5.74 15.50 -6.76
CA GLU A 62 -4.68 16.09 -5.95
C GLU A 62 -3.29 15.54 -6.33
N ILE A 63 -3.16 14.22 -6.54
CA ILE A 63 -1.90 13.60 -6.99
C ILE A 63 -1.47 14.17 -8.34
N TYR A 64 -2.41 14.32 -9.27
CA TYR A 64 -2.16 14.87 -10.59
C TYR A 64 -1.65 16.32 -10.51
N GLU A 65 -2.31 17.16 -9.71
CA GLU A 65 -1.91 18.56 -9.53
C GLU A 65 -0.54 18.69 -8.85
N MET A 66 -0.26 17.87 -7.83
CA MET A 66 1.08 17.83 -7.21
C MET A 66 2.15 17.45 -8.24
N TYR A 67 1.89 16.40 -9.03
CA TYR A 67 2.83 15.94 -10.04
C TYR A 67 3.11 17.02 -11.09
N ILE A 68 2.07 17.69 -11.60
CA ILE A 68 2.23 18.78 -12.56
C ILE A 68 3.01 19.94 -11.95
N LYS A 69 2.65 20.35 -10.74
CA LYS A 69 3.30 21.49 -10.08
C LYS A 69 4.81 21.26 -9.91
N ASP A 70 5.21 20.07 -9.50
CA ASP A 70 6.62 19.72 -9.29
C ASP A 70 7.37 19.50 -10.62
N ASN A 71 6.66 19.14 -11.69
CA ASN A 71 7.24 18.94 -13.03
C ASN A 71 7.00 20.11 -14.00
N MET A 72 6.41 21.22 -13.54
CA MET A 72 6.04 22.38 -14.36
C MET A 72 7.24 22.98 -15.10
N TYR A 73 8.44 22.85 -14.52
CA TYR A 73 9.70 23.33 -15.11
C TYR A 73 10.43 22.30 -15.99
N ARG A 74 10.01 21.03 -15.99
CA ARG A 74 10.67 19.95 -16.74
C ARG A 74 10.17 19.81 -18.18
N SER A 75 9.04 20.41 -18.53
CA SER A 75 8.51 20.40 -19.91
C SER A 75 7.59 21.60 -20.15
N PRO A 76 8.13 22.69 -20.74
CA PRO A 76 7.35 23.87 -21.12
C PRO A 76 6.22 23.56 -22.12
N ASP A 77 6.37 22.46 -22.88
CA ASP A 77 5.51 22.10 -24.02
C ASP A 77 4.36 21.13 -23.66
N GLY A 78 4.06 20.94 -22.36
CA GLY A 78 2.87 20.19 -21.95
C GLY A 78 2.98 18.67 -22.16
N GLY A 79 4.12 18.08 -21.76
CA GLY A 79 4.28 16.63 -21.66
C GLY A 79 3.10 16.01 -20.90
N TYR A 80 2.50 14.97 -21.49
CA TYR A 80 1.24 14.32 -21.10
C TYR A 80 -0.05 15.00 -21.60
N GLY A 81 -0.14 15.23 -22.93
CA GLY A 81 -1.37 15.61 -23.66
C GLY A 81 -2.54 14.61 -23.61
N HIS A 82 -2.50 13.62 -22.72
CA HIS A 82 -3.58 12.65 -22.50
C HIS A 82 -4.01 12.64 -21.02
N ARG A 83 -4.51 13.79 -20.56
CA ARG A 83 -5.00 14.01 -19.17
C ARG A 83 -5.83 12.85 -18.63
N GLY A 84 -6.70 12.26 -19.46
CA GLY A 84 -7.57 11.15 -19.08
C GLY A 84 -6.84 9.83 -18.82
N LEU A 85 -5.86 9.47 -19.64
CA LEU A 85 -5.11 8.21 -19.49
C LEU A 85 -4.16 8.29 -18.30
N PHE A 86 -3.57 9.46 -18.06
CA PHE A 86 -2.67 9.65 -16.92
C PHE A 86 -3.42 9.62 -15.58
N LYS A 87 -4.60 10.26 -15.48
CA LYS A 87 -5.46 10.12 -14.30
C LYS A 87 -5.93 8.68 -14.09
N SER A 88 -6.22 7.95 -15.17
CA SER A 88 -6.55 6.51 -15.10
C SER A 88 -5.38 5.67 -14.57
N LEU A 89 -4.14 6.00 -14.92
CA LEU A 89 -2.95 5.35 -14.38
C LEU A 89 -2.80 5.62 -12.88
N ILE A 90 -2.91 6.89 -12.46
CA ILE A 90 -2.89 7.27 -11.04
C ILE A 90 -3.97 6.50 -10.27
N TRP A 91 -5.18 6.44 -10.83
CA TRP A 91 -6.32 5.73 -10.25
C TRP A 91 -5.99 4.26 -9.94
N ILE A 92 -5.47 3.52 -10.92
CA ILE A 92 -5.14 2.10 -10.77
C ILE A 92 -4.04 1.90 -9.72
N LEU A 93 -2.98 2.71 -9.76
CA LEU A 93 -1.87 2.63 -8.80
C LEU A 93 -2.33 2.96 -7.37
N LEU A 94 -3.15 3.99 -7.21
CA LEU A 94 -3.72 4.42 -5.93
C LEU A 94 -4.59 3.32 -5.32
N LEU A 95 -5.53 2.76 -6.09
CA LEU A 95 -6.38 1.65 -5.62
C LEU A 95 -5.55 0.42 -5.23
N GLY A 96 -4.54 0.08 -6.03
CA GLY A 96 -3.62 -1.02 -5.72
C GLY A 96 -2.92 -0.82 -4.37
N LYS A 97 -2.42 0.39 -4.10
CA LYS A 97 -1.76 0.72 -2.82
C LYS A 97 -2.76 0.70 -1.65
N LEU A 98 -3.95 1.26 -1.79
CA LEU A 98 -4.99 1.26 -0.75
C LEU A 98 -5.43 -0.16 -0.39
N LEU A 99 -5.70 -1.00 -1.39
CA LEU A 99 -6.06 -2.40 -1.18
C LEU A 99 -4.92 -3.19 -0.56
N GLY A 100 -3.68 -3.00 -1.04
CA GLY A 100 -2.50 -3.67 -0.52
C GLY A 100 -2.22 -3.33 0.95
N ARG A 101 -2.44 -2.07 1.37
CA ARG A 101 -2.33 -1.66 2.79
C ARG A 101 -3.39 -2.33 3.66
N ARG A 102 -4.63 -2.46 3.17
CA ARG A 102 -5.74 -3.08 3.92
C ARG A 102 -5.61 -4.59 4.03
N ARG A 103 -5.16 -5.27 2.96
CA ARG A 103 -4.87 -6.71 2.99
C ARG A 103 -3.83 -7.04 4.05
N ARG A 104 -2.78 -6.23 4.18
CA ARG A 104 -1.76 -6.37 5.23
C ARG A 104 -2.28 -6.12 6.65
N ARG A 105 -3.29 -5.25 6.81
CA ARG A 105 -3.92 -4.96 8.11
C ARG A 105 -4.98 -5.97 8.55
N ARG A 106 -5.40 -6.89 7.67
CA ARG A 106 -6.26 -8.01 8.07
C ARG A 106 -5.36 -9.12 8.63
N PRO A 107 -5.40 -9.44 9.93
CA PRO A 107 -4.90 -10.73 10.39
C PRO A 107 -5.75 -11.78 9.68
N GLY A 108 -5.15 -12.61 8.84
CA GLY A 108 -5.87 -13.53 7.99
C GLY A 108 -6.73 -14.51 8.80
N TYR A 109 -8.05 -14.37 8.68
CA TYR A 109 -8.93 -15.52 8.61
C TYR A 109 -8.81 -16.09 7.19
N GLY A 110 -8.03 -17.18 7.03
CA GLY A 110 -8.18 -18.13 5.92
C GLY A 110 -6.91 -18.53 5.14
N TYR A 111 -6.26 -19.64 5.52
CA TYR A 111 -6.35 -20.90 4.75
C TYR A 111 -6.06 -22.13 5.66
N PRO A 112 -6.92 -23.17 5.64
CA PRO A 112 -6.72 -24.42 6.39
C PRO A 112 -5.75 -25.33 5.66
N GLY A 113 -4.71 -25.79 6.36
CA GLY A 113 -3.83 -26.83 5.83
C GLY A 113 -2.36 -26.51 5.97
N TYR A 114 -1.89 -26.32 7.20
CA TYR A 114 -0.61 -26.84 7.66
C TYR A 114 -0.68 -26.83 9.19
N GLY A 115 -1.13 -27.95 9.75
CA GLY A 115 -1.03 -28.20 11.17
C GLY A 115 0.44 -28.21 11.57
N TYR A 116 0.82 -27.37 12.52
CA TYR A 116 1.94 -27.64 13.40
C TYR A 116 1.36 -27.86 14.81
N PRO A 117 1.49 -29.06 15.38
CA PRO A 117 0.97 -29.36 16.70
C PRO A 117 1.86 -28.72 17.77
N GLY A 118 1.21 -28.10 18.76
CA GLY A 118 1.83 -27.79 20.03
C GLY A 118 2.34 -26.37 20.17
N TYR A 119 1.49 -25.51 20.71
CA TYR A 119 1.83 -24.72 21.90
C TYR A 119 0.52 -24.47 22.64
N GLY A 120 0.06 -25.51 23.34
CA GLY A 120 -0.79 -25.29 24.49
C GLY A 120 0.01 -24.46 25.47
N TYR A 121 -0.49 -23.27 25.82
CA TYR A 121 -0.02 -22.53 26.96
C TYR A 121 -0.12 -23.46 28.19
N PRO A 122 0.98 -23.88 28.82
CA PRO A 122 0.89 -24.56 30.09
C PRO A 122 0.42 -23.54 31.11
N GLY A 123 -0.66 -23.88 31.81
CA GLY A 123 -1.10 -23.14 32.98
C GLY A 123 0.07 -22.94 33.94
N GLY A 124 0.15 -21.72 34.48
CA GLY A 124 1.05 -21.35 35.55
C GLY A 124 0.32 -20.35 36.44
N ASP A 125 -0.06 -20.86 37.59
CA ASP A 125 -0.73 -20.25 38.73
C ASP A 125 -0.47 -18.74 38.93
N TYR A 126 -1.55 -17.94 38.94
CA TYR A 126 -1.55 -16.66 39.65
C TYR A 126 -2.36 -16.81 40.94
N PRO A 127 -1.72 -16.82 42.12
CA PRO A 127 -2.41 -16.87 43.39
C PRO A 127 -3.12 -15.53 43.62
N GLY A 128 -4.36 -15.62 44.11
CA GLY A 128 -5.14 -14.48 44.49
C GLY A 128 -4.50 -13.68 45.61
N TYR A 129 -4.67 -12.37 45.56
CA TYR A 129 -4.62 -11.49 46.71
C TYR A 129 -5.87 -10.64 46.70
N GLY A 130 -6.77 -10.95 47.64
CA GLY A 130 -7.76 -10.00 48.08
C GLY A 130 -7.12 -9.00 49.04
N TYR A 131 -7.56 -7.75 48.93
CA TYR A 131 -7.85 -6.82 50.02
C TYR A 131 -9.01 -5.94 49.55
#